data_AF-A0A7C5NT84-F1
#
_entry.id   AF-A0A7C5NT84-F1
#
_cell.length_a   1.000
_cell.length_b   1.000
_cell.length_c   1.000
_cell.angle_alpha   90.00
_cell.angle_beta   90.00
_cell.angle_gamma   90.00
#
_symmetry.space_group_name_H-M   'P 1'
#
loop_
_entity.id
_entity.type
_entity.pdbx_description
1 polymer ?
#
loop_
_entity_poly.entity_id
_entity_poly.type
_entity_poly.pdbx_seq_one_letter_code
_entity_poly.pdbx_strand_id
1 'polypeptide(L)'
;MIDTDKVLRSRLDSKNYKKLMQLRNERIFAFVADAVQLCNPERVEVLDDSEEDINRSRVMAVETGEEIKLAIPGHTCHFDGPQDQGRDREVTKYLVKEGDVLPASLNQIPRQEGLVEVRGLLKDAMKGRTMIVRFLSLGPANSVFAIPCVECTDSWYVSHSLDLLYRGGYEQLKRLGPDGEFFATLHSCGRLNERMV
;
A
#
# COMPACT_ATOMS: atom_id res chain seq x y z
N MET A 1 -13.61 -18.63 7.76
CA MET A 1 -12.35 -18.24 7.08
C MET A 1 -12.71 -17.57 5.78
N ILE A 2 -12.00 -16.49 5.45
CA ILE A 2 -12.15 -15.80 4.16
C ILE A 2 -11.65 -16.76 3.06
N ASP A 3 -12.43 -16.91 2.00
CA ASP A 3 -11.97 -17.60 0.78
C ASP A 3 -11.09 -16.61 -0.01
N THR A 4 -9.80 -16.61 0.32
CA THR A 4 -8.78 -15.72 -0.25
C THR A 4 -8.77 -15.77 -1.77
N ASP A 5 -8.85 -16.95 -2.36
CA ASP A 5 -8.82 -17.12 -3.81
C ASP A 5 -10.02 -16.45 -4.48
N LYS A 6 -11.23 -16.72 -3.95
CA LYS A 6 -12.47 -16.11 -4.46
C LYS A 6 -12.44 -14.59 -4.36
N VAL A 7 -11.93 -14.05 -3.25
CA VAL A 7 -11.81 -12.59 -3.06
C VAL A 7 -10.87 -11.99 -4.10
N LEU A 8 -9.68 -12.55 -4.25
CA LEU A 8 -8.67 -12.03 -5.18
C LEU A 8 -9.19 -12.08 -6.62
N ARG A 9 -9.77 -13.21 -7.04
CA ARG A 9 -10.35 -13.35 -8.40
C ARG A 9 -11.52 -12.41 -8.68
N SER A 10 -12.19 -11.88 -7.65
CA SER A 10 -13.29 -10.94 -7.82
C SER A 10 -12.85 -9.52 -8.20
N ARG A 11 -11.57 -9.17 -7.99
CA ARG A 11 -11.03 -7.82 -8.22
C ARG A 11 -9.75 -7.77 -9.06
N LEU A 12 -9.00 -8.86 -9.15
CA LEU A 12 -7.81 -8.96 -9.99
C LEU A 12 -8.16 -9.60 -11.33
N ASP A 13 -7.64 -9.04 -12.41
CA ASP A 13 -7.62 -9.71 -13.71
C ASP A 13 -6.60 -10.87 -13.75
N SER A 14 -6.53 -11.57 -14.88
CA SER A 14 -5.63 -12.71 -15.05
C SER A 14 -4.14 -12.36 -14.96
N LYS A 15 -3.72 -11.17 -15.44
CA LYS A 15 -2.32 -10.70 -15.39
C LYS A 15 -1.92 -10.43 -13.94
N ASN A 16 -2.71 -9.63 -13.24
CA ASN A 16 -2.46 -9.21 -11.86
C ASN A 16 -2.54 -10.39 -10.89
N TYR A 17 -3.53 -11.27 -11.06
CA TYR A 17 -3.65 -12.49 -10.27
C TYR A 17 -2.42 -13.38 -10.45
N LYS A 18 -1.94 -13.56 -11.70
CA LYS A 18 -0.75 -14.37 -11.98
C LYS A 18 0.51 -13.79 -11.33
N LYS A 19 0.70 -12.46 -11.36
CA LYS A 19 1.83 -11.81 -10.66
C LYS A 19 1.79 -12.11 -9.17
N LEU A 20 0.64 -11.90 -8.52
CA LEU A 20 0.50 -12.18 -7.10
C LEU A 20 0.82 -13.65 -6.78
N MET A 21 0.26 -14.61 -7.51
CA MET A 21 0.47 -16.04 -7.26
C MET A 21 1.93 -16.49 -7.45
N GLN A 22 2.74 -15.83 -8.28
CA GLN A 22 4.15 -16.16 -8.45
C GLN A 22 4.99 -15.97 -7.18
N LEU A 23 4.53 -15.13 -6.24
CA LEU A 23 5.19 -14.94 -4.95
C LEU A 23 5.12 -16.19 -4.07
N ARG A 24 4.13 -17.07 -4.31
CA ARG A 24 3.92 -18.33 -3.60
C ARG A 24 3.85 -18.18 -2.07
N ASN A 25 3.33 -17.06 -1.57
CA ASN A 25 3.30 -16.74 -0.14
C ASN A 25 1.87 -16.46 0.32
N GLU A 26 1.28 -17.41 1.05
CA GLU A 26 -0.12 -17.34 1.49
C GLU A 26 -0.40 -16.16 2.41
N ARG A 27 0.59 -15.70 3.18
CA ARG A 27 0.44 -14.53 4.06
C ARG A 27 0.27 -13.25 3.25
N ILE A 28 0.96 -13.11 2.11
CA ILE A 28 0.76 -11.99 1.18
C ILE A 28 -0.65 -12.06 0.59
N PHE A 29 -1.11 -13.26 0.18
CA PHE A 29 -2.43 -13.42 -0.41
C PHE A 29 -3.54 -13.07 0.58
N ALA A 30 -3.42 -13.54 1.82
CA ALA A 30 -4.34 -13.23 2.90
C ALA A 30 -4.35 -11.74 3.23
N PHE A 31 -3.19 -11.09 3.25
CA PHE A 31 -3.08 -9.64 3.47
C PHE A 31 -3.80 -8.84 2.38
N VAL A 32 -3.53 -9.14 1.10
CA VAL A 32 -4.17 -8.46 -0.03
C VAL A 32 -5.68 -8.74 -0.05
N ALA A 33 -6.12 -9.96 0.25
CA ALA A 33 -7.54 -10.29 0.32
C ALA A 33 -8.26 -9.58 1.48
N ASP A 34 -7.64 -9.46 2.67
CA ASP A 34 -8.18 -8.67 3.77
C ASP A 34 -8.32 -7.19 3.39
N ALA A 35 -7.30 -6.62 2.73
CA ALA A 35 -7.35 -5.25 2.22
C ALA A 35 -8.48 -5.07 1.18
N VAL A 36 -8.65 -6.00 0.24
CA VAL A 36 -9.75 -5.97 -0.74
C VAL A 36 -11.11 -6.00 -0.03
N GLN A 37 -11.30 -6.90 0.93
CA GLN A 37 -12.58 -7.00 1.63
C GLN A 37 -12.88 -5.78 2.50
N LEU A 38 -11.86 -5.26 3.18
CA LEU A 38 -12.01 -4.11 4.07
C LEU A 38 -12.29 -2.84 3.28
N CYS A 39 -11.46 -2.55 2.28
CA CYS A 39 -11.46 -1.28 1.59
C CYS A 39 -12.40 -1.23 0.38
N ASN A 40 -12.85 -2.38 -0.13
CA ASN A 40 -13.80 -2.53 -1.24
C ASN A 40 -13.42 -1.73 -2.52
N PRO A 41 -12.22 -1.94 -3.08
CA PRO A 41 -11.82 -1.29 -4.33
C PRO A 41 -12.66 -1.78 -5.51
N GLU A 42 -12.73 -0.97 -6.57
CA GLU A 42 -13.35 -1.37 -7.84
C GLU A 42 -12.53 -2.49 -8.53
N ARG A 43 -11.21 -2.31 -8.56
CA ARG A 43 -10.25 -3.26 -9.13
C ARG A 43 -8.93 -3.20 -8.38
N VAL A 44 -8.09 -4.22 -8.59
CA VAL A 44 -6.75 -4.31 -8.00
C VAL A 44 -5.69 -4.41 -9.09
N GLU A 45 -4.70 -3.52 -9.05
CA GLU A 45 -3.50 -3.57 -9.90
C GLU A 45 -2.29 -4.01 -9.06
N VAL A 46 -1.58 -5.04 -9.53
CA VAL A 46 -0.38 -5.60 -8.91
C VAL A 46 0.81 -5.17 -9.74
N LEU A 47 1.62 -4.30 -9.17
CA LEU A 47 2.75 -3.70 -9.85
C LEU A 47 4.06 -4.30 -9.32
N ASP A 48 4.82 -4.94 -10.20
CA ASP A 48 6.12 -5.55 -9.94
C ASP A 48 7.28 -4.56 -10.15
N ASP A 49 8.50 -5.08 -10.31
CA ASP A 49 9.74 -4.32 -10.46
C ASP A 49 10.05 -3.95 -11.93
N SER A 50 9.16 -4.28 -12.88
CA SER A 50 9.38 -4.01 -14.31
C SER A 50 9.28 -2.51 -14.64
N GLU A 51 10.01 -2.09 -15.68
CA GLU A 51 9.93 -0.71 -16.19
C GLU A 51 8.50 -0.34 -16.63
N GLU A 52 7.71 -1.30 -17.12
CA GLU A 52 6.30 -1.10 -17.48
C GLU A 52 5.49 -0.66 -16.26
N ASP A 53 5.61 -1.38 -15.14
CA ASP A 53 4.85 -1.12 -13.92
C ASP A 53 5.35 0.11 -13.16
N ILE A 54 6.66 0.37 -13.17
CA ILE A 54 7.23 1.62 -12.64
C ILE A 54 6.68 2.81 -13.44
N ASN A 55 6.68 2.72 -14.77
CA ASN A 55 6.11 3.77 -15.61
C ASN A 55 4.58 3.87 -15.45
N ARG A 56 3.89 2.77 -15.16
CA ARG A 56 2.44 2.74 -14.88
C ARG A 56 2.07 3.66 -13.72
N SER A 57 2.81 3.58 -12.60
CA SER A 57 2.58 4.47 -11.44
C SER A 57 2.68 5.95 -11.83
N ARG A 58 3.77 6.32 -12.51
CA ARG A 58 4.02 7.70 -12.96
C ARG A 58 2.94 8.22 -13.90
N VAL A 59 2.55 7.41 -14.89
CA VAL A 59 1.52 7.80 -15.87
C VAL A 59 0.18 8.01 -15.17
N MET A 60 -0.21 7.07 -14.30
CA MET A 60 -1.49 7.12 -13.62
C MET A 60 -1.59 8.25 -12.61
N ALA A 61 -0.51 8.62 -11.92
CA ALA A 61 -0.51 9.78 -11.02
C ALA A 61 -0.93 11.05 -11.78
N VAL A 62 -0.47 11.22 -13.02
CA VAL A 62 -0.89 12.35 -13.87
C VAL A 62 -2.30 12.17 -14.43
N GLU A 63 -2.62 10.99 -14.97
CA GLU A 63 -3.92 10.74 -15.61
C GLU A 63 -5.10 10.86 -14.64
N THR A 64 -4.87 10.53 -13.37
CA THR A 64 -5.88 10.66 -12.31
C THR A 64 -5.95 12.05 -11.70
N GLY A 65 -5.07 12.97 -12.11
CA GLY A 65 -5.02 14.33 -11.59
C GLY A 65 -4.38 14.47 -10.22
N GLU A 66 -3.79 13.40 -9.68
CA GLU A 66 -3.00 13.46 -8.45
C GLU A 66 -1.71 14.27 -8.69
N GLU A 67 -1.08 14.17 -9.86
CA GLU A 67 0.12 14.92 -10.22
C GLU A 67 -0.08 15.79 -11.48
N ILE A 68 0.66 16.90 -11.55
CA ILE A 68 0.67 17.82 -12.70
C ILE A 68 2.04 17.77 -13.37
N LYS A 69 2.05 17.58 -14.69
CA LYS A 69 3.30 17.62 -15.49
C LYS A 69 3.91 19.02 -15.48
N LEU A 70 5.23 19.07 -15.32
CA LEU A 70 6.02 20.29 -15.45
C LEU A 70 6.60 20.43 -16.86
N ALA A 71 7.10 21.62 -17.18
CA ALA A 71 7.81 21.88 -18.44
C ALA A 71 9.11 21.08 -18.57
N ILE A 72 9.67 20.58 -17.47
CA ILE A 72 10.87 19.75 -17.45
C ILE A 72 10.47 18.29 -17.73
N PRO A 73 11.01 17.65 -18.79
CA PRO A 73 10.64 16.27 -19.14
C PRO A 73 10.84 15.29 -17.98
N GLY A 74 9.80 14.52 -17.67
CA GLY A 74 9.82 13.52 -16.60
C GLY A 74 9.56 14.05 -15.18
N HIS A 75 9.39 15.36 -15.02
CA HIS A 75 9.09 15.98 -13.73
C HIS A 75 7.59 16.28 -13.59
N THR A 76 7.10 16.12 -12.37
CA THR A 76 5.73 16.42 -11.96
C THR A 76 5.72 17.21 -10.65
N CYS A 77 4.58 17.80 -10.31
CA CYS A 77 4.31 18.33 -8.98
C CYS A 77 2.98 17.82 -8.43
N HIS A 78 2.91 17.70 -7.10
CA HIS A 78 1.71 17.39 -6.33
C HIS A 78 1.52 18.53 -5.31
N PHE A 79 0.26 18.86 -5.00
CA PHE A 79 -0.08 19.84 -3.99
C PHE A 79 -1.09 19.22 -3.03
N ASP A 80 -0.70 19.00 -1.78
CA ASP A 80 -1.59 18.49 -0.76
C ASP A 80 -2.69 19.49 -0.37
N GLY A 81 -3.74 18.98 0.27
CA GLY A 81 -4.78 19.79 0.88
C GLY A 81 -4.23 20.67 2.02
N PRO A 82 -4.85 21.83 2.33
CA PRO A 82 -4.38 22.73 3.38
C PRO A 82 -4.39 22.12 4.79
N GLN A 83 -5.06 20.99 4.97
CA GLN A 83 -5.14 20.24 6.23
C GLN A 83 -4.13 19.08 6.30
N ASP A 84 -3.42 18.78 5.22
CA ASP A 84 -2.46 17.68 5.12
C ASP A 84 -1.09 18.20 4.65
N GLN A 85 -0.51 19.10 5.44
CA GLN A 85 0.76 19.77 5.10
C GLN A 85 1.97 19.19 5.85
N GLY A 86 1.74 18.12 6.62
CA GLY A 86 2.78 17.50 7.42
C GLY A 86 2.22 16.44 8.34
N ARG A 87 3.14 15.67 8.93
CA ARG A 87 2.77 14.55 9.80
C ARG A 87 1.98 15.02 11.02
N ASP A 88 0.76 14.52 11.14
CA ASP A 88 -0.05 14.69 12.34
C ASP A 88 0.37 13.69 13.44
N ARG A 89 1.02 14.23 14.47
CA ARG A 89 1.52 13.46 15.61
C ARG A 89 0.41 13.11 16.60
N GLU A 90 -0.70 13.83 16.61
CA GLU A 90 -1.81 13.61 17.54
C GLU A 90 -2.59 12.35 17.18
N VAL A 91 -2.70 12.04 15.88
CA VAL A 91 -3.36 10.83 15.37
C VAL A 91 -2.40 9.69 15.04
N THR A 92 -1.09 9.90 15.17
CA THR A 92 -0.10 8.81 15.10
C THR A 92 -0.13 8.01 16.40
N LYS A 93 -0.54 6.72 16.34
CA LYS A 93 -0.73 5.87 17.52
C LYS A 93 0.02 4.54 17.42
N TYR A 94 0.61 4.10 18.53
CA TYR A 94 1.16 2.76 18.69
C TYR A 94 0.12 1.83 19.32
N LEU A 95 -0.17 0.71 18.66
CA LEU A 95 -1.13 -0.29 19.13
C LEU A 95 -0.40 -1.34 19.98
N VAL A 96 -0.60 -1.28 21.31
CA VAL A 96 0.12 -2.14 22.27
C VAL A 96 -0.75 -3.31 22.71
N LYS A 97 -0.15 -4.48 22.94
CA LYS A 97 -0.88 -5.64 23.47
C LYS A 97 -1.26 -5.38 24.93
N GLU A 98 -2.25 -6.13 25.41
CA GLU A 98 -2.63 -6.07 26.82
C GLU A 98 -1.43 -6.42 27.71
N GLY A 99 -1.15 -5.56 28.69
CA GLY A 99 -0.01 -5.67 29.60
C GLY A 99 1.30 -5.02 29.11
N ASP A 100 1.41 -4.69 27.82
CA ASP A 100 2.56 -3.98 27.28
C ASP A 100 2.41 -2.46 27.46
N VAL A 101 3.49 -1.78 27.79
CA VAL A 101 3.52 -0.31 27.93
C VAL A 101 4.79 0.24 27.28
N LEU A 102 4.62 1.17 26.35
CA LEU A 102 5.70 1.96 25.76
C LEU A 102 5.96 3.24 26.59
N PRO A 103 7.09 3.95 26.36
CA PRO A 103 7.34 5.22 27.04
C PRO A 103 6.18 6.22 26.87
N ALA A 104 5.88 6.99 27.92
CA ALA A 104 4.76 7.94 27.94
C ALA A 104 4.87 9.07 26.89
N SER A 105 6.05 9.25 26.28
CA SER A 105 6.26 10.17 25.16
C SER A 105 5.71 9.66 23.82
N LEU A 106 5.34 8.37 23.74
CA LEU A 106 4.73 7.76 22.57
C LEU A 106 3.22 7.66 22.78
N ASN A 107 2.46 8.25 21.85
CA ASN A 107 1.00 8.12 21.83
C ASN A 107 0.62 6.67 21.55
N GLN A 108 0.05 5.98 22.53
CA GLN A 108 -0.23 4.55 22.46
C GLN A 108 -1.64 4.25 22.93
N ILE A 109 -2.27 3.24 22.34
CA ILE A 109 -3.62 2.77 22.67
C ILE A 109 -3.66 1.25 22.70
N PRO A 110 -4.63 0.63 23.40
CA PRO A 110 -4.84 -0.81 23.35
C PRO A 110 -5.01 -1.29 21.90
N ARG A 111 -4.32 -2.38 21.55
CA ARG A 111 -4.27 -2.91 20.19
C ARG A 111 -5.66 -3.16 19.61
N GLN A 112 -6.56 -3.73 20.38
CA GLN A 112 -7.89 -4.06 19.88
C GLN A 112 -8.74 -2.82 19.61
N GLU A 113 -8.60 -1.78 20.43
CA GLU A 113 -9.27 -0.49 20.24
C GLU A 113 -8.77 0.19 18.96
N GLY A 114 -7.45 0.27 18.78
CA GLY A 114 -6.87 0.87 17.57
C GLY A 114 -7.20 0.10 16.30
N LEU A 115 -7.28 -1.23 16.36
CA LEU A 115 -7.71 -2.04 15.23
C LEU A 115 -9.18 -1.76 14.86
N VAL A 116 -10.07 -1.59 15.83
CA VAL A 116 -11.47 -1.23 15.57
C VAL A 116 -11.56 0.16 14.94
N GLU A 117 -10.83 1.14 15.48
CA GLU A 117 -10.77 2.52 14.97
C GLU A 117 -10.29 2.55 13.52
N VAL A 118 -9.07 2.06 13.24
CA VAL A 118 -8.45 2.17 11.91
C VAL A 118 -9.20 1.33 10.86
N ARG A 119 -9.70 0.15 11.22
CA ARG A 119 -10.50 -0.66 10.28
C ARG A 119 -11.87 -0.04 10.03
N GLY A 120 -12.43 0.68 11.00
CA GLY A 120 -13.64 1.48 10.81
C GLY A 120 -13.45 2.58 9.77
N LEU A 121 -12.31 3.30 9.84
CA LEU A 121 -11.95 4.36 8.89
C LEU A 121 -11.66 3.82 7.48
N LEU A 122 -11.01 2.66 7.38
CA LEU A 122 -10.65 2.03 6.10
C LEU A 122 -11.83 1.31 5.42
N LYS A 123 -12.93 1.08 6.14
CA LYS A 123 -14.07 0.34 5.60
C LYS A 123 -14.66 1.06 4.38
N ASP A 124 -14.73 0.35 3.26
CA ASP A 124 -15.21 0.86 1.96
C ASP A 124 -14.46 2.11 1.45
N ALA A 125 -13.29 2.42 2.01
CA ALA A 125 -12.57 3.65 1.71
C ALA A 125 -12.19 3.74 0.22
N MET A 126 -11.89 2.61 -0.43
CA MET A 126 -11.43 2.55 -1.83
C MET A 126 -12.56 2.37 -2.85
N LYS A 127 -13.83 2.54 -2.45
CA LYS A 127 -14.97 2.32 -3.35
C LYS A 127 -14.88 3.21 -4.60
N GLY A 128 -14.92 2.58 -5.78
CA GLY A 128 -14.78 3.28 -7.06
C GLY A 128 -13.33 3.65 -7.43
N ARG A 129 -12.34 3.21 -6.65
CA ARG A 129 -10.91 3.43 -6.89
C ARG A 129 -10.18 2.12 -7.14
N THR A 130 -8.99 2.24 -7.69
CA THR A 130 -8.05 1.12 -7.87
C THR A 130 -7.24 0.97 -6.60
N MET A 131 -7.16 -0.25 -6.06
CA MET A 131 -6.14 -0.57 -5.07
C MET A 131 -4.89 -1.07 -5.79
N ILE A 132 -3.74 -0.51 -5.42
CA ILE A 132 -2.44 -0.78 -6.00
C ILE A 132 -1.65 -1.59 -4.98
N VAL A 133 -1.16 -2.76 -5.40
CA VAL A 133 -0.28 -3.61 -4.59
C VAL A 133 1.16 -3.37 -5.03
N ARG A 134 1.98 -2.84 -4.13
CA ARG A 134 3.40 -2.53 -4.32
C ARG A 134 4.29 -3.43 -3.48
N PHE A 135 5.49 -3.68 -3.99
CA PHE A 135 6.49 -4.52 -3.34
C PHE A 135 7.80 -3.76 -3.24
N LEU A 136 8.33 -3.65 -2.03
CA LEU A 136 9.46 -2.79 -1.74
C LEU A 136 10.52 -3.53 -0.93
N SER A 137 11.73 -2.99 -0.89
CA SER A 137 12.80 -3.43 -0.01
C SER A 137 13.37 -2.23 0.76
N LEU A 138 13.29 -2.29 2.09
CA LEU A 138 14.10 -1.43 2.95
C LEU A 138 15.53 -1.98 2.95
N GLY A 139 16.47 -1.15 2.49
CA GLY A 139 17.85 -1.58 2.27
C GLY A 139 18.07 -2.25 0.91
N PRO A 140 19.33 -2.55 0.55
CA PRO A 140 19.67 -3.14 -0.74
C PRO A 140 19.03 -4.52 -0.91
N ALA A 141 18.38 -4.75 -2.06
CA ALA A 141 17.84 -6.05 -2.38
C ALA A 141 18.95 -7.11 -2.34
N ASN A 142 18.57 -8.35 -2.00
CA ASN A 142 19.48 -9.48 -1.81
C ASN A 142 20.44 -9.39 -0.61
N SER A 143 20.35 -8.35 0.22
CA SER A 143 21.04 -8.30 1.51
C SER A 143 20.34 -9.16 2.56
N VAL A 144 21.12 -9.71 3.49
CA VAL A 144 20.59 -10.38 4.70
C VAL A 144 19.90 -9.40 5.66
N PHE A 145 20.17 -8.11 5.51
CA PHE A 145 19.53 -7.04 6.28
C PHE A 145 18.35 -6.41 5.56
N ALA A 146 18.00 -6.88 4.36
CA ALA A 146 16.90 -6.31 3.61
C ALA A 146 15.57 -6.69 4.27
N ILE A 147 14.69 -5.71 4.44
CA ILE A 147 13.34 -5.92 4.97
C ILE A 147 12.36 -5.79 3.80
N PRO A 148 11.80 -6.90 3.29
CA PRO A 148 10.77 -6.84 2.26
C PRO A 148 9.50 -6.17 2.79
N CYS A 149 8.80 -5.43 1.94
CA CYS A 149 7.54 -4.82 2.28
C CYS A 149 6.49 -5.07 1.20
N VAL A 150 5.24 -5.18 1.61
CA VAL A 150 4.06 -5.19 0.74
C VAL A 150 3.18 -4.03 1.17
N GLU A 151 2.86 -3.14 0.24
CA GLU A 151 1.97 -2.02 0.48
C GLU A 151 0.74 -2.11 -0.40
N CYS A 152 -0.44 -1.89 0.19
CA CYS A 152 -1.69 -1.67 -0.53
C CYS A 152 -2.09 -0.21 -0.35
N THR A 153 -2.27 0.52 -1.46
CA THR A 153 -2.65 1.94 -1.47
C THR A 153 -3.68 2.20 -2.57
N ASP A 154 -4.49 3.25 -2.45
CA ASP A 154 -5.38 3.73 -3.51
C ASP A 154 -4.95 5.07 -4.13
N SER A 155 -3.74 5.53 -3.83
CA SER A 155 -3.13 6.71 -4.44
C SER A 155 -2.00 6.35 -5.39
N TRP A 156 -2.11 6.88 -6.60
CA TRP A 156 -1.08 6.79 -7.62
C TRP A 156 0.10 7.70 -7.32
N TYR A 157 -0.09 8.85 -6.67
CA TYR A 157 0.97 9.70 -6.14
C TYR A 157 1.83 8.94 -5.12
N VAL A 158 1.20 8.22 -4.17
CA VAL A 158 1.92 7.37 -3.22
C VAL A 158 2.66 6.28 -3.99
N SER A 159 1.99 5.56 -4.89
CA SER A 159 2.62 4.50 -5.70
C SER A 159 3.86 4.98 -6.47
N HIS A 160 3.80 6.16 -7.09
CA HIS A 160 4.92 6.78 -7.80
C HIS A 160 6.02 7.25 -6.84
N SER A 161 5.66 7.83 -5.70
CA SER A 161 6.63 8.24 -4.68
C SER A 161 7.41 7.06 -4.10
N LEU A 162 6.77 5.89 -3.99
CA LEU A 162 7.44 4.66 -3.56
C LEU A 162 8.59 4.26 -4.51
N ASP A 163 8.46 4.50 -5.81
CA ASP A 163 9.51 4.22 -6.80
C ASP A 163 10.75 5.12 -6.62
N LEU A 164 10.56 6.31 -6.06
CA LEU A 164 11.64 7.27 -5.82
C LEU A 164 12.32 7.04 -4.47
N LEU A 165 11.55 6.65 -3.45
CA LEU A 165 12.00 6.57 -2.07
C LEU A 165 12.52 5.18 -1.68
N TYR A 166 12.04 4.14 -2.33
CA TYR A 166 12.34 2.75 -2.00
C TYR A 166 12.91 1.98 -3.18
N ARG A 167 13.52 0.82 -2.89
CA ARG A 167 13.94 -0.12 -3.93
C ARG A 167 12.80 -1.09 -4.22
N GLY A 168 12.67 -1.52 -5.47
CA GLY A 168 11.76 -2.62 -5.85
C GLY A 168 12.03 -3.89 -5.04
N GLY A 169 10.96 -4.59 -4.66
CA GLY A 169 11.00 -5.74 -3.76
C GLY A 169 10.27 -6.97 -4.28
N TYR A 170 9.66 -6.94 -5.47
CA TYR A 170 8.87 -8.05 -5.98
C TYR A 170 9.74 -9.30 -6.20
N GLU A 171 10.87 -9.17 -6.89
CA GLU A 171 11.77 -10.30 -7.13
C GLU A 171 12.44 -10.78 -5.84
N GLN A 172 12.64 -9.90 -4.86
CA GLN A 172 13.12 -10.28 -3.54
C GLN A 172 12.10 -11.18 -2.80
N LEU A 173 10.82 -10.80 -2.78
CA LEU A 173 9.76 -11.60 -2.17
C LEU A 173 9.59 -12.93 -2.89
N LYS A 174 9.64 -12.94 -4.22
CA LYS A 174 9.54 -14.15 -5.04
C LYS A 174 10.65 -15.17 -4.73
N ARG A 175 11.86 -14.68 -4.49
CA ARG A 175 13.02 -15.49 -4.08
C ARG A 175 12.89 -16.02 -2.67
N LEU A 176 12.38 -15.22 -1.72
CA LEU A 176 12.10 -15.68 -0.36
C LEU A 176 10.99 -16.75 -0.35
N GLY A 177 10.04 -16.65 -1.28
CA GLY A 177 9.01 -17.65 -1.50
C GLY A 177 8.02 -17.77 -0.32
N PRO A 178 7.51 -18.98 -0.02
CA PRO A 178 6.37 -19.17 0.88
C PRO A 178 6.62 -18.70 2.32
N ASP A 179 7.85 -18.89 2.82
CA ASP A 179 8.20 -18.58 4.20
C ASP A 179 8.79 -17.18 4.38
N GLY A 180 8.90 -16.41 3.29
CA GLY A 180 9.40 -15.04 3.31
C GLY A 180 8.61 -14.13 4.24
N GLU A 181 9.29 -13.53 5.21
CA GLU A 181 8.72 -12.48 6.05
C GLU A 181 8.70 -11.14 5.31
N PHE A 182 7.72 -10.32 5.65
CA PHE A 182 7.55 -8.99 5.07
C PHE A 182 6.84 -8.06 6.05
N PHE A 183 7.09 -6.77 5.89
CA PHE A 183 6.30 -5.74 6.54
C PHE A 183 5.09 -5.39 5.68
N ALA A 184 3.90 -5.34 6.27
CA ALA A 184 2.65 -5.10 5.57
C ALA A 184 2.11 -3.70 5.90
N THR A 185 1.85 -2.89 4.87
CA THR A 185 1.31 -1.54 5.00
C THR A 185 0.00 -1.44 4.23
N LEU A 186 -1.09 -1.04 4.90
CA LEU A 186 -2.35 -0.71 4.25
C LEU A 186 -2.58 0.79 4.40
N HIS A 187 -2.69 1.46 3.26
CA HIS A 187 -2.88 2.90 3.13
C HIS A 187 -4.16 3.18 2.34
N SER A 188 -4.85 4.27 2.68
CA SER A 188 -5.85 4.88 1.82
C SER A 188 -5.84 6.39 2.03
N CYS A 189 -6.05 7.16 0.96
CA CYS A 189 -6.24 8.60 1.07
C CYS A 189 -7.59 8.99 1.71
N GLY A 190 -8.47 8.02 1.96
CA GLY A 190 -9.79 8.30 2.53
C GLY A 190 -10.68 9.10 1.56
N ARG A 191 -11.33 10.15 2.03
CA ARG A 191 -12.21 10.96 1.18
C ARG A 191 -11.39 12.04 0.46
N LEU A 192 -11.45 12.02 -0.86
CA LEU A 192 -10.87 13.05 -1.73
C LEU A 192 -11.95 13.98 -2.27
N ASN A 193 -11.57 15.21 -2.59
CA ASN A 193 -12.39 16.15 -3.35
C ASN A 193 -12.02 16.17 -4.84
N GLU A 194 -12.63 17.06 -5.62
CA GLU A 194 -12.44 17.18 -7.08
C GLU A 194 -10.99 17.46 -7.51
N ARG A 195 -10.14 17.92 -6.59
CA ARG A 195 -8.70 18.18 -6.81
C ARG A 195 -7.81 17.02 -6.38
N MET A 196 -8.41 15.87 -6.03
CA MET A 196 -7.69 14.68 -5.56
C MET A 196 -6.88 14.92 -4.27
N VAL A 197 -7.39 15.79 -3.40
CA VAL A 197 -6.89 16.06 -2.03
C VAL A 197 -7.99 15.97 -0.99
#